data_AF-A0A0B4FGG4-F1
#
_entry.id   AF-A0A0B4FGG4-F1
#
_cell.length_a   1.000
_cell.length_b   1.000
_cell.length_c   1.000
_cell.angle_alpha   90.00
_cell.angle_beta   90.00
_cell.angle_gamma   90.00
#
_symmetry.space_group_name_H-M   'P 1'
#
loop_
_entity.id
_entity.type
_entity.pdbx_description
1 polymer ?
#
loop_
_entity_poly.entity_id
_entity_poly.type
_entity_poly.pdbx_seq_one_letter_code
_entity_poly.pdbx_strand_id
1 'polypeptide(L)'
;MRVIDVKPDPAYLKHQGVWDPRLRTLVFMGSNEGEIAMQKTRHHFFRWTPRTARITFMYVAVVPAIFGYVAYKTDGLYNFRAKRRGDTIYER
;
A
#
# COMPACT_ATOMS: atom_id res chain seq x y z
N MET A 1 -37.27 15.05 18.80
CA MET A 1 -36.08 14.40 18.22
C MET A 1 -34.91 15.35 18.38
N ARG A 2 -33.90 15.04 19.21
CA ARG A 2 -32.75 15.92 19.45
C ARG A 2 -31.71 15.60 18.37
N VAL A 3 -31.54 16.49 17.39
CA VAL A 3 -30.50 16.34 16.36
C VAL A 3 -29.16 16.49 17.08
N ILE A 4 -28.35 15.43 17.04
CA ILE A 4 -26.99 15.45 17.59
C ILE A 4 -26.14 16.08 16.50
N ASP A 5 -25.69 17.32 16.69
CA ASP A 5 -24.79 18.02 15.76
C ASP A 5 -23.37 17.46 15.91
N VAL A 6 -23.16 16.26 15.38
CA VAL A 6 -21.83 15.67 15.24
C VAL A 6 -21.23 16.24 13.98
N LYS A 7 -20.21 17.10 14.11
CA LYS A 7 -19.45 17.61 12.97
C LYS A 7 -18.98 16.41 12.12
N PRO A 8 -19.49 16.22 10.89
CA PRO A 8 -19.11 15.07 10.08
C PRO A 8 -17.64 15.20 9.71
N ASP A 9 -16.88 14.09 9.74
CA ASP A 9 -15.48 14.13 9.34
C ASP A 9 -15.39 14.69 7.90
N PRO A 10 -14.39 15.54 7.60
CA PRO A 10 -14.29 16.21 6.29
C PRO A 10 -14.14 15.23 5.11
N ALA A 11 -13.86 13.96 5.39
CA ALA A 11 -13.88 12.87 4.43
C ALA A 11 -15.31 12.48 3.98
N TYR A 12 -16.30 12.54 4.88
CA TYR A 12 -17.71 12.22 4.56
C TYR A 12 -18.40 13.34 3.78
N LEU A 13 -17.96 14.59 3.95
CA LEU A 13 -18.47 15.74 3.22
C LEU A 13 -18.14 15.70 1.72
N LYS A 14 -17.13 14.92 1.31
CA LYS A 14 -16.73 14.74 -0.10
C LYS A 14 -17.58 13.72 -0.87
N HIS A 15 -18.40 12.94 -0.17
CA HIS A 15 -19.34 11.96 -0.76
C HIS A 15 -20.78 12.47 -0.84
N GLN A 16 -21.03 13.64 -0.26
CA GLN A 16 -22.32 14.31 -0.37
C GLN A 16 -22.19 15.34 -1.48
N GLY A 17 -23.13 15.34 -2.43
CA GLY A 17 -23.18 16.37 -3.46
C GLY A 17 -23.16 17.74 -2.79
N VAL A 18 -22.09 18.50 -3.02
CA VAL A 18 -21.95 19.83 -2.43
C VAL A 18 -22.86 20.76 -3.21
N TRP A 19 -23.74 21.46 -2.48
CA TRP A 19 -24.63 22.45 -3.06
C TRP A 19 -23.84 23.70 -3.43
N ASP A 20 -23.72 24.00 -4.73
CA ASP A 20 -23.10 25.24 -5.22
C ASP A 20 -24.15 26.35 -5.34
N PRO A 21 -24.09 27.42 -4.52
CA PRO A 21 -25.06 28.52 -4.56
C PRO A 21 -25.05 29.30 -5.87
N ARG A 22 -23.94 29.27 -6.63
CA ARG A 22 -23.77 30.04 -7.87
C ARG A 22 -24.39 29.33 -9.07
N LEU A 23 -24.25 28.01 -9.11
CA LEU A 23 -24.76 27.16 -10.21
C LEU A 23 -26.12 26.54 -9.89
N ARG A 24 -26.57 26.64 -8.63
CA ARG A 24 -27.85 26.14 -8.11
C ARG A 24 -28.11 24.66 -8.42
N THR A 25 -27.04 23.87 -8.54
CA THR A 25 -27.07 22.43 -8.83
C THR A 25 -26.23 21.67 -7.80
N LEU A 26 -26.55 20.38 -7.63
CA LEU A 26 -25.73 19.46 -6.84
C LEU A 26 -24.55 19.01 -7.71
N VAL A 27 -23.34 19.41 -7.30
CA VAL A 27 -22.11 18.99 -7.98
C VAL A 27 -21.66 17.66 -7.38
N PHE A 28 -21.70 16.60 -8.17
CA PHE A 28 -21.15 15.30 -7.81
C PHE A 28 -19.66 15.30 -8.11
N MET A 29 -18.84 15.47 -7.07
CA MET A 29 -17.39 15.32 -7.18
C MET A 29 -17.07 13.86 -7.56
N GLY A 30 -16.19 13.66 -8.55
CA GLY A 30 -16.00 12.40 -9.26
C GLY A 30 -15.71 11.18 -8.36
N SER A 31 -16.20 10.02 -8.78
CA SER A 31 -16.21 8.71 -8.10
C SER A 31 -14.89 8.20 -7.49
N ASN A 32 -13.76 8.86 -7.76
CA ASN A 32 -12.42 8.42 -7.37
C ASN A 32 -12.02 8.95 -5.98
N GLU A 33 -12.71 9.97 -5.48
CA GLU A 33 -12.31 10.65 -4.23
C GLU A 33 -12.66 9.86 -2.97
N GLY A 34 -13.67 8.98 -3.03
CA GLY A 34 -14.07 8.15 -1.90
C GLY A 34 -13.21 6.94 -1.64
N GLU A 35 -12.67 6.39 -2.70
CA GLU A 35 -11.64 5.39 -2.60
C GLU A 35 -10.38 5.99 -1.94
N ILE A 36 -9.98 7.19 -2.37
CA ILE A 36 -8.81 7.90 -1.83
C ILE A 36 -9.02 8.29 -0.36
N ALA A 37 -10.22 8.75 0.01
CA ALA A 37 -10.56 9.08 1.38
C ALA A 37 -10.50 7.85 2.30
N MET A 38 -11.00 6.69 1.84
CA MET A 38 -10.97 5.45 2.62
C MET A 38 -9.55 4.89 2.80
N GLN A 39 -8.70 4.96 1.76
CA GLN A 39 -7.30 4.54 1.88
C GLN A 39 -6.49 5.48 2.79
N LYS A 40 -6.73 6.80 2.71
CA LYS A 40 -6.02 7.81 3.51
C LYS A 40 -6.27 7.63 5.00
N THR A 41 -7.50 7.36 5.43
CA THR A 41 -7.84 7.25 6.86
C THR A 41 -7.47 5.89 7.48
N ARG A 42 -7.09 4.89 6.67
CA ARG A 42 -6.84 3.50 7.12
C ARG A 42 -5.83 3.39 8.29
N HIS A 43 -4.82 4.24 8.32
CA HIS A 43 -3.79 4.23 9.35
C HIS A 43 -4.33 4.62 10.75
N HIS A 44 -5.44 5.37 10.84
CA HIS A 44 -6.06 5.72 12.13
C HIS A 44 -6.71 4.53 12.83
N PHE A 45 -7.19 3.54 12.06
CA PHE A 45 -7.84 2.35 12.60
C PHE A 45 -6.87 1.17 12.80
N PHE A 46 -5.58 1.38 12.53
CA PHE A 46 -4.57 0.34 12.65
C PHE A 46 -4.30 -0.02 14.12
N ARG A 47 -4.19 -1.33 14.40
CA ARG A 47 -3.94 -1.86 15.75
C ARG A 47 -2.84 -2.91 15.70
N TRP A 48 -1.89 -2.82 16.62
CA TRP A 48 -0.83 -3.83 16.80
C TRP A 48 -1.37 -5.08 17.49
N THR A 49 -1.89 -6.01 16.70
CA THR A 49 -2.27 -7.34 17.17
C THR A 49 -1.11 -8.32 16.96
N PRO A 50 -0.99 -9.40 17.76
CA PRO A 50 0.09 -10.38 17.58
C PRO A 50 0.09 -11.03 16.19
N ARG A 51 -1.07 -11.16 15.54
CA ARG A 51 -1.17 -11.63 14.15
C ARG A 51 -0.56 -10.62 13.18
N THR A 52 -0.98 -9.36 13.27
CA THR A 52 -0.46 -8.28 12.41
C THR A 52 1.06 -8.14 12.57
N ALA A 53 1.54 -8.18 13.81
CA ALA A 53 2.96 -8.01 14.12
C ALA A 53 3.86 -9.08 13.48
N ARG A 54 3.42 -10.35 13.53
CA ARG A 54 4.14 -11.46 12.89
C ARG A 54 4.21 -11.28 11.38
N ILE A 55 3.09 -10.91 10.75
CA ILE A 55 3.03 -10.71 9.31
C ILE A 55 3.94 -9.55 8.90
N THR A 56 3.83 -8.40 9.57
CA THR A 56 4.68 -7.24 9.28
C THR A 56 6.16 -7.56 9.46
N PHE A 57 6.52 -8.28 10.52
CA PHE A 57 7.91 -8.68 10.76
C PHE A 57 8.45 -9.62 9.68
N MET A 58 7.67 -10.62 9.25
CA MET A 58 8.07 -11.55 8.20
C MET A 58 8.37 -10.82 6.88
N TYR A 59 7.48 -9.93 6.45
CA TYR A 59 7.64 -9.25 5.17
C TYR A 59 8.67 -8.11 5.19
N VAL A 60 8.88 -7.46 6.34
CA VAL A 60 9.84 -6.35 6.44
C VAL A 60 11.25 -6.81 6.78
N ALA A 61 11.41 -7.88 7.58
CA ALA A 61 12.73 -8.35 8.00
C ALA A 61 13.12 -9.67 7.32
N VAL A 62 12.29 -10.71 7.46
CA VAL A 62 12.66 -12.08 7.07
C VAL A 62 12.83 -12.19 5.55
N VAL A 63 11.86 -11.71 4.78
CA VAL A 63 11.90 -11.79 3.32
C VAL A 63 13.09 -11.00 2.76
N PRO A 64 13.29 -9.70 3.09
CA PRO A 64 14.46 -8.97 2.60
C PRO A 64 15.79 -9.53 3.09
N ALA A 65 15.87 -10.12 4.29
CA ALA A 65 17.09 -10.75 4.79
C ALA A 65 17.46 -11.99 3.97
N ILE A 66 16.48 -12.84 3.63
CA ILE A 66 16.71 -14.01 2.77
C ILE A 66 17.17 -13.55 1.38
N PHE A 67 16.46 -12.61 0.78
CA PHE A 67 16.83 -12.08 -0.54
C PHE A 67 18.20 -11.40 -0.52
N GLY A 68 18.50 -10.59 0.49
CA GLY A 68 19.81 -9.97 0.67
C GLY A 68 20.91 -11.00 0.83
N TYR A 69 20.72 -12.01 1.68
CA TYR A 69 21.68 -13.09 1.86
C TYR A 69 21.94 -13.84 0.56
N VAL A 70 20.88 -14.26 -0.14
CA VAL A 70 21.00 -14.95 -1.43
C VAL A 70 21.72 -14.05 -2.42
N ALA A 71 21.28 -12.79 -2.59
CA ALA A 71 21.89 -11.83 -3.49
C ALA A 71 23.39 -11.68 -3.22
N TYR A 72 23.80 -11.43 -1.97
CA TYR A 72 25.22 -11.32 -1.60
C TYR A 72 26.02 -12.58 -1.89
N LYS A 73 25.41 -13.76 -1.77
CA LYS A 73 26.09 -15.03 -2.05
C LYS A 73 26.13 -15.34 -3.54
N THR A 74 25.14 -14.91 -4.31
CA THR A 74 25.00 -15.17 -5.74
C THR A 74 25.63 -14.08 -6.61
N ASP A 75 25.96 -12.93 -6.03
CA ASP A 75 26.59 -11.82 -6.73
C ASP A 75 27.97 -12.24 -7.26
N GLY A 76 28.20 -12.04 -8.55
CA GLY A 76 29.41 -12.47 -9.27
C GLY A 76 29.59 -13.99 -9.44
N LEU A 77 28.64 -14.81 -8.98
CA LEU A 77 28.79 -16.27 -8.97
C LEU A 77 28.34 -16.94 -10.28
N TYR A 78 27.48 -16.26 -11.03
CA TYR A 78 26.89 -16.77 -12.27
C TYR A 78 27.32 -15.90 -13.44
N ASN A 79 28.04 -16.50 -14.40
CA ASN A 79 28.42 -15.84 -15.63
C ASN A 79 27.89 -16.61 -16.84
N PHE A 80 26.94 -15.97 -17.50
CA PHE A 80 26.27 -16.51 -18.67
C PHE A 80 26.95 -16.11 -19.99
N ARG A 81 28.06 -15.36 -19.93
CA ARG A 81 28.71 -14.86 -21.14
C ARG A 81 29.43 -15.99 -21.87
N ALA A 82 29.03 -16.24 -23.11
CA ALA A 82 29.64 -17.18 -24.06
C ALA A 82 29.72 -18.66 -23.62
N LYS A 83 28.95 -19.10 -22.63
CA LYS A 83 28.89 -20.51 -22.20
C LYS A 83 28.15 -21.37 -23.23
N ARG A 84 28.67 -22.57 -23.54
CA ARG A 84 28.03 -23.54 -24.47
C ARG A 84 27.29 -24.63 -23.69
N ARG A 85 26.50 -25.46 -24.39
CA ARG A 85 25.78 -26.59 -23.78
C ARG A 85 26.78 -27.53 -23.10
N GLY A 86 26.68 -27.65 -21.78
CA GLY A 86 27.56 -28.50 -20.96
C GLY A 86 28.62 -27.74 -20.15
N ASP A 87 28.83 -26.44 -20.38
CA ASP A 87 29.78 -25.65 -19.59
C ASP A 87 29.22 -25.25 -18.22
N THR A 88 30.10 -25.18 -17.22
CA THR A 88 29.75 -24.73 -15.87
C THR A 88 29.49 -23.22 -15.86
N ILE A 89 28.32 -22.85 -15.36
CA ILE A 89 27.84 -21.46 -15.20
C ILE A 89 28.36 -20.84 -13.89
N TYR A 90 28.76 -21.70 -12.96
CA TYR A 90 29.27 -21.34 -11.64
C TYR A 90 30.76 -21.00 -11.72
N GLU A 91 31.16 -19.80 -11.28
CA GLU A 91 32.54 -19.28 -11.39
C GLU A 91 33.39 -19.42 -10.11
N ARG A 92 33.03 -20.33 -9.22
CA ARG A 92 33.77 -20.55 -7.95
C ARG A 92 34.83 -21.63 -8.05
#